data_AF-A0A351HR17-F1
#
_entry.id   AF-A0A351HR17-F1
#
_cell.length_a   1.000
_cell.length_b   1.000
_cell.length_c   1.000
_cell.angle_alpha   90.00
_cell.angle_beta   90.00
_cell.angle_gamma   90.00
#
_symmetry.space_group_name_H-M   'P 1'
#
loop_
_entity.id
_entity.type
_entity.pdbx_description
1 polymer ?
#
loop_
_entity_poly.entity_id
_entity_poly.type
_entity_poly.pdbx_seq_one_letter_code
_entity_poly.pdbx_strand_id
1 'polypeptide(L)'
;MKKITITLLIYLIVSNATNGQVIKFVVFDKEQNKPCPFVNAIIGDYFTISDDDGNIKIPSSGLMDTDSVIVKSMSYKEFNGDIKSLRGSDTIFLQPKVYMLNEVTIIDNNTSKKRNRILGYNRNFGPYGTQLDPESIIGVYIHPTKHTCKVKDMNFYIENSYGFKQKFRIR
;
A
#
# COMPACT_ATOMS: atom_id res chain seq x y z
N MET A 1 40.45 55.37 10.19
CA MET A 1 39.59 54.61 9.25
C MET A 1 39.94 53.12 9.19
N LYS A 2 41.22 52.71 9.04
CA LYS A 2 41.63 51.28 9.00
C LYS A 2 41.16 50.40 10.18
N LYS A 3 41.08 50.95 11.40
CA LYS A 3 40.63 50.20 12.59
C LYS A 3 39.15 49.81 12.55
N ILE A 4 38.29 50.69 12.02
CA ILE A 4 36.84 50.43 11.86
C ILE A 4 36.60 49.34 10.83
N THR A 5 37.40 49.32 9.76
CA THR A 5 37.30 48.31 8.70
C THR A 5 37.63 46.90 9.20
N ILE A 6 38.62 46.76 10.10
CA ILE A 6 39.00 45.47 10.69
C ILE A 6 37.92 44.96 11.64
N THR A 7 37.33 45.83 12.47
CA THR A 7 36.24 45.44 13.38
C THR A 7 35.00 44.97 12.62
N LEU A 8 34.67 45.63 11.50
CA LEU A 8 33.56 45.23 10.64
C LEU A 8 33.81 43.86 9.98
N LEU A 9 35.05 43.59 9.54
CA LEU A 9 35.44 42.32 8.94
C LEU A 9 35.37 41.17 9.96
N ILE A 10 35.81 41.39 11.19
CA ILE A 10 35.72 40.40 12.28
C ILE A 10 34.26 40.11 12.61
N TYR A 11 33.41 41.15 12.69
CA TYR A 11 31.98 40.98 12.91
C TYR A 11 31.31 40.13 11.82
N LEU A 12 31.67 40.36 10.55
CA LEU A 12 31.15 39.61 9.41
C LEU A 12 31.57 38.12 9.43
N ILE A 13 32.78 37.82 9.90
CA ILE A 13 33.28 36.44 10.01
C ILE A 13 32.55 35.69 11.14
N VAL A 14 32.35 36.35 12.29
CA VAL A 14 31.66 35.74 13.44
C VAL A 14 30.18 35.49 13.15
N SER A 15 29.50 36.39 12.41
CA SER A 15 28.08 36.22 12.07
C SER A 15 27.80 35.05 11.11
N ASN A 16 28.78 34.64 10.30
CA ASN A 16 28.61 33.50 9.39
C ASN A 16 28.93 32.14 10.04
N ALA A 17 29.60 32.13 11.18
CA ALA A 17 30.01 30.91 11.88
C ALA A 17 28.86 30.24 12.67
N THR A 18 27.71 30.90 12.83
CA THR A 18 26.57 30.42 13.65
C THR A 18 25.45 29.76 12.85
N ASN A 19 25.68 29.37 11.59
CA ASN A 19 24.73 28.51 10.88
C ASN A 19 24.90 27.07 11.38
N GLY A 20 23.96 26.63 12.23
CA GLY A 20 23.88 25.23 12.64
C GLY A 20 23.81 24.34 11.40
N GLN A 21 24.72 23.37 11.29
CA GLN A 21 24.74 22.43 10.18
C GLN A 21 23.46 21.57 10.23
N VAL A 22 22.87 21.32 9.05
CA VAL A 22 21.62 20.58 8.89
C VAL A 22 21.87 19.48 7.88
N ILE A 23 21.52 18.25 8.24
CA ILE A 23 21.50 17.12 7.30
C ILE A 23 20.19 17.23 6.52
N LYS A 24 20.30 17.20 5.19
CA LYS A 24 19.17 17.30 4.28
C LYS A 24 19.22 16.17 3.27
N PHE A 25 18.08 15.54 3.03
CA PHE A 25 17.90 14.58 1.94
C PHE A 25 16.43 14.51 1.56
N VAL A 26 16.16 13.95 0.39
CA VAL A 26 14.81 13.78 -0.14
C VAL A 26 14.48 12.30 -0.31
N VAL A 27 13.23 11.94 -0.05
CA VAL A 27 12.76 10.56 -0.17
C VAL A 27 11.95 10.41 -1.45
N PHE A 28 12.32 9.45 -2.29
CA PHE A 28 11.68 9.19 -3.57
C PHE A 28 11.15 7.76 -3.66
N ASP A 29 10.06 7.59 -4.38
CA ASP A 29 9.55 6.30 -4.83
C ASP A 29 10.46 5.77 -5.95
N LYS A 30 11.04 4.59 -5.75
CA LYS A 30 11.97 3.98 -6.70
C LYS A 30 11.33 3.61 -8.04
N GLU A 31 10.03 3.28 -8.04
CA GLU A 31 9.32 2.83 -9.24
C GLU A 31 8.68 4.00 -9.99
N GLN A 32 8.05 4.92 -9.24
CA GLN A 32 7.34 6.06 -9.84
C GLN A 32 8.22 7.28 -10.05
N ASN A 33 9.41 7.31 -9.45
CA ASN A 33 10.32 8.45 -9.44
C ASN A 33 9.64 9.75 -9.00
N LYS A 34 8.84 9.65 -7.93
CA LYS A 34 8.11 10.77 -7.32
C LYS A 34 8.53 10.96 -5.87
N PRO A 35 8.48 12.19 -5.33
CA PRO A 35 8.72 12.42 -3.92
C PRO A 35 7.71 11.68 -3.05
N CYS A 36 8.18 11.14 -1.93
CA CYS A 36 7.35 10.46 -0.94
C CYS A 36 7.07 11.39 0.25
N PRO A 37 5.87 11.99 0.32
CA PRO A 37 5.51 12.83 1.45
C PRO A 37 5.16 12.01 2.70
N PHE A 38 5.28 12.66 3.86
CA PHE A 38 4.86 12.12 5.16
C PHE A 38 5.50 10.78 5.56
N VAL A 39 6.75 10.55 5.15
CA VAL A 39 7.53 9.38 5.52
C VAL A 39 8.25 9.64 6.83
N ASN A 40 8.25 8.65 7.74
CA ASN A 40 8.96 8.78 9.01
C ASN A 40 10.45 8.54 8.81
N ALA A 41 11.27 9.39 9.41
CA ALA A 41 12.71 9.22 9.48
C ALA A 41 13.20 9.29 10.93
N ILE A 42 14.09 8.37 11.28
CA ILE A 42 14.72 8.24 12.58
C ILE A 42 16.23 8.29 12.33
N ILE A 43 16.92 9.26 12.92
CA ILE A 43 18.37 9.43 12.78
C ILE A 43 18.98 9.64 14.15
N GLY A 44 19.73 8.65 14.65
CA GLY A 44 20.13 8.62 16.06
C GLY A 44 18.90 8.76 16.96
N ASP A 45 18.88 9.80 17.80
CA ASP A 45 17.74 10.12 18.69
C ASP A 45 16.70 11.08 18.08
N TYR A 46 16.91 11.55 16.85
CA TYR A 46 16.00 12.48 16.19
C TYR A 46 14.90 11.74 15.42
N PHE A 47 13.67 12.23 15.57
CA PHE A 47 12.48 11.76 14.85
C PHE A 47 11.90 12.90 14.03
N THR A 48 11.66 12.66 12.74
CA THR A 48 11.05 13.65 11.85
C THR A 48 10.23 12.98 10.76
N ILE A 49 9.49 13.79 10.00
CA ILE A 49 8.62 13.36 8.92
C ILE A 49 8.96 14.18 7.67
N SER A 50 8.91 13.56 6.49
CA SER A 50 9.12 14.29 5.22
C SER A 50 7.97 15.25 4.90
N ASP A 51 8.29 16.37 4.28
CA ASP A 51 7.29 17.34 3.80
C ASP A 51 6.57 16.88 2.51
N ASP A 52 5.69 17.73 1.97
CA ASP A 52 4.90 17.44 0.76
C ASP A 52 5.78 17.11 -0.47
N ASP A 53 7.01 17.65 -0.49
CA ASP A 53 8.01 17.44 -1.53
C ASP A 53 8.99 16.30 -1.18
N GLY A 54 8.73 15.56 -0.09
CA GLY A 54 9.53 14.43 0.35
C GLY A 54 10.85 14.82 1.04
N ASN A 55 11.06 16.09 1.38
CA ASN A 55 12.31 16.54 2.00
C ASN A 55 12.32 16.27 3.50
N ILE A 56 13.49 15.91 3.99
CA ILE A 56 13.81 15.75 5.41
C ILE A 56 14.96 16.70 5.78
N LYS A 57 14.81 17.36 6.93
CA LYS A 57 15.81 18.29 7.48
C LYS A 57 15.96 18.00 8.97
N ILE A 58 17.18 17.69 9.40
CA ILE A 58 17.49 17.43 10.82
C ILE A 58 18.76 18.20 11.23
N PRO A 59 18.80 18.82 12.42
CA PRO A 59 20.02 19.39 12.95
C PRO A 59 21.14 18.34 13.01
N SER A 60 22.34 18.66 12.53
CA SER A 60 23.47 17.73 12.60
C SER A 60 24.17 17.74 13.96
N SER A 61 23.71 18.56 14.91
CA SER A 61 24.32 18.70 16.22
C SER A 61 24.19 17.40 17.01
N GLY A 62 25.33 16.85 17.44
CA GLY A 62 25.39 15.61 18.20
C GLY A 62 25.25 14.33 17.37
N LEU A 63 25.12 14.44 16.04
CA LEU A 63 25.08 13.27 15.14
C LEU A 63 26.48 12.88 14.67
N MET A 64 26.77 11.58 14.68
CA MET A 64 27.98 10.98 14.16
C MET A 64 27.70 10.27 12.83
N ASP A 65 28.70 10.18 11.96
CA ASP A 65 28.57 9.51 10.65
C ASP A 65 28.11 8.05 10.74
N THR A 66 28.37 7.40 11.87
CA THR A 66 27.98 6.02 12.17
C THR A 66 26.55 5.87 12.68
N ASP A 67 25.85 6.98 12.94
CA ASP A 67 24.50 6.92 13.46
C ASP A 67 23.55 6.34 12.42
N SER A 68 22.64 5.49 12.90
CA SER A 68 21.68 4.81 12.04
C SER A 68 20.64 5.79 11.49
N VAL A 69 20.32 5.62 10.22
CA VAL A 69 19.23 6.28 9.51
C VAL A 69 18.20 5.22 9.15
N ILE A 70 17.00 5.37 9.69
CA ILE A 70 15.85 4.50 9.41
C ILE A 70 14.77 5.35 8.75
N VAL A 71 14.34 4.97 7.55
CA VAL A 71 13.26 5.64 6.84
C VAL A 71 12.15 4.64 6.55
N LYS A 72 10.94 4.91 7.06
CA LYS A 72 9.83 3.95 7.02
C LYS A 72 8.47 4.59 6.76
N SER A 73 7.65 3.86 6.02
CA SER A 73 6.25 4.18 5.73
C SER A 73 5.46 2.89 5.55
N MET A 74 4.14 2.93 5.76
CA MET A 74 3.26 1.77 5.64
C MET A 74 3.28 1.17 4.23
N SER A 75 3.41 2.03 3.21
CA SER A 75 3.32 1.68 1.79
C SER A 75 4.65 1.25 1.17
N TYR A 76 5.75 1.32 1.92
CA TYR A 76 7.11 1.11 1.42
C TYR A 76 7.89 0.12 2.26
N LYS A 77 8.91 -0.51 1.67
CA LYS A 77 9.92 -1.25 2.43
C LYS A 77 10.78 -0.25 3.21
N GLU A 78 11.10 -0.61 4.45
CA GLU A 78 11.97 0.19 5.31
C GLU A 78 13.38 0.28 4.74
N PHE A 79 13.94 1.49 4.74
CA PHE A 79 15.35 1.73 4.47
C PHE A 79 16.10 1.80 5.80
N ASN A 80 17.23 1.08 5.87
CA ASN A 80 18.13 1.06 7.02
C ASN A 80 19.56 1.32 6.52
N GLY A 81 20.18 2.40 6.99
CA GLY A 81 21.53 2.80 6.64
C GLY A 81 22.19 3.60 7.75
N ASP A 82 23.28 4.30 7.43
CA ASP A 82 23.97 5.23 8.31
C ASP A 82 24.10 6.62 7.67
N ILE A 83 24.42 7.65 8.46
CA ILE A 83 24.58 9.02 7.95
C ILE A 83 25.69 9.09 6.90
N LYS A 84 26.76 8.30 7.06
CA LYS A 84 27.85 8.19 6.09
C LYS A 84 27.38 7.76 4.71
N SER A 85 26.43 6.84 4.62
CA SER A 85 25.87 6.35 3.35
C SER A 85 25.09 7.40 2.58
N LEU A 86 24.63 8.46 3.26
CA LEU A 86 24.00 9.62 2.65
C LEU A 86 25.03 10.66 2.15
N ARG A 87 26.29 10.58 2.57
CA ARG A 87 27.34 11.47 2.08
C ARG A 87 27.70 11.10 0.64
N GLY A 88 27.08 11.79 -0.32
CA GLY A 88 27.26 11.59 -1.76
C GLY A 88 25.96 11.29 -2.51
N SER A 89 24.85 11.07 -1.81
CA SER A 89 23.51 10.99 -2.38
C SER A 89 22.52 11.72 -1.48
N ASP A 90 22.00 12.84 -1.97
CA ASP A 90 20.98 13.61 -1.26
C ASP A 90 19.59 12.96 -1.35
N THR A 91 19.48 11.75 -1.91
CA THR A 91 18.22 11.06 -2.20
C THR A 91 18.21 9.63 -1.66
N ILE A 92 17.13 9.28 -0.96
CA ILE A 92 16.82 7.92 -0.51
C ILE A 92 15.67 7.39 -1.36
N PHE A 93 15.89 6.28 -2.07
CA PHE A 93 14.87 5.62 -2.88
C PHE A 93 14.20 4.49 -2.11
N LEU A 94 12.89 4.63 -1.85
CA LEU A 94 12.08 3.61 -1.22
C LEU A 94 11.40 2.71 -2.26
N GLN A 95 11.42 1.41 -1.97
CA GLN A 95 10.74 0.41 -2.79
C GLN A 95 9.30 0.24 -2.31
N PRO A 96 8.28 0.40 -3.17
CA PRO A 96 6.89 0.13 -2.81
C PRO A 96 6.68 -1.27 -2.25
N LYS A 97 5.82 -1.37 -1.24
CA LYS A 97 5.37 -2.64 -0.66
C LYS A 97 4.05 -3.04 -1.31
N VAL A 98 4.14 -3.83 -2.38
CA VAL A 98 2.96 -4.36 -3.07
C VAL A 98 2.47 -5.61 -2.35
N TYR A 99 1.22 -5.57 -1.87
CA TYR A 99 0.53 -6.75 -1.37
C TYR A 99 -0.47 -7.24 -2.42
N MET A 100 -0.28 -8.45 -2.91
CA MET A 100 -1.29 -9.11 -3.72
C MET A 100 -2.36 -9.68 -2.78
N LEU A 101 -3.57 -9.13 -2.84
CA LEU A 101 -4.70 -9.66 -2.07
C LEU A 101 -5.14 -10.99 -2.70
N ASN A 102 -5.46 -11.96 -1.86
CA ASN A 102 -6.05 -13.22 -2.32
C ASN A 102 -7.42 -12.96 -2.94
N GLU A 103 -7.75 -13.68 -4.01
CA GLU A 103 -9.07 -13.64 -4.62
C GLU A 103 -10.12 -14.05 -3.58
N VAL A 104 -11.12 -13.19 -3.39
CA VAL A 104 -12.23 -13.44 -2.47
C VAL A 104 -13.37 -14.06 -3.26
N THR A 105 -13.62 -15.35 -3.05
CA THR A 105 -14.79 -16.03 -3.63
C THR A 105 -16.04 -15.66 -2.84
N ILE A 106 -16.94 -14.88 -3.45
CA ILE A 106 -18.25 -14.58 -2.88
C ILE A 106 -19.19 -15.75 -3.19
N ILE A 107 -19.61 -16.47 -2.16
CA ILE A 107 -20.62 -17.53 -2.27
C ILE A 107 -21.96 -16.94 -1.85
N ASP A 108 -22.93 -16.93 -2.77
CA ASP A 108 -24.30 -16.60 -2.45
C ASP A 108 -24.93 -17.75 -1.64
N ASN A 109 -25.07 -17.54 -0.33
CA ASN A 109 -25.76 -18.47 0.57
C ASN A 109 -27.28 -18.51 0.31
N ASN A 110 -27.81 -17.62 -0.53
CA ASN A 110 -29.21 -17.54 -0.90
C ASN A 110 -29.48 -18.13 -2.29
N THR A 111 -28.92 -19.31 -2.57
CA THR A 111 -29.47 -20.23 -3.56
C THR A 111 -30.79 -20.85 -3.08
N SER A 112 -31.65 -20.05 -2.45
CA SER A 112 -33.04 -20.39 -2.21
C SER A 112 -33.74 -20.45 -3.56
N LYS A 113 -33.93 -21.68 -4.04
CA LYS A 113 -34.77 -22.07 -5.18
C LYS A 113 -34.14 -21.77 -6.54
N LYS A 114 -33.12 -22.55 -6.90
CA LYS A 114 -33.11 -23.09 -8.27
C LYS A 114 -34.42 -23.84 -8.46
N ARG A 115 -35.43 -23.19 -9.06
CA ARG A 115 -36.55 -23.94 -9.64
C ARG A 115 -35.92 -24.77 -10.75
N ASN A 116 -35.75 -26.06 -10.51
CA ASN A 116 -35.53 -27.02 -11.58
C ASN A 116 -36.75 -26.88 -12.50
N ARG A 117 -36.60 -26.11 -13.57
CA ARG A 117 -37.65 -25.98 -14.57
C ARG A 117 -37.45 -27.16 -15.50
N ILE A 118 -38.24 -28.21 -15.29
CA ILE A 118 -38.36 -29.30 -16.26
C ILE A 118 -38.91 -28.64 -17.54
N LEU A 119 -38.07 -28.51 -18.57
CA LEU A 119 -38.40 -27.80 -19.80
C LEU A 119 -39.32 -28.60 -20.74
N GLY A 120 -39.64 -29.84 -20.40
CA GLY A 120 -40.63 -30.63 -21.11
C GLY A 120 -40.70 -32.04 -20.57
N TYR A 121 -41.93 -32.53 -20.41
CA TYR A 121 -42.22 -33.95 -20.27
C TYR A 121 -42.69 -34.41 -21.65
N ASN A 122 -41.87 -35.18 -22.37
CA ASN A 122 -42.31 -35.76 -23.62
C ASN A 122 -43.17 -36.99 -23.32
N ARG A 123 -44.49 -36.83 -23.36
CA ARG A 123 -45.38 -37.98 -23.52
C ARG A 123 -45.38 -38.34 -25.00
N ASN A 124 -44.43 -39.16 -25.41
CA ASN A 124 -44.60 -39.92 -26.64
C ASN A 124 -45.70 -40.96 -26.39
N PHE A 125 -46.96 -40.54 -26.43
CA PHE A 125 -48.06 -41.47 -26.65
C PHE A 125 -48.01 -41.87 -28.11
N GLY A 126 -47.63 -43.12 -28.39
CA GLY A 126 -47.98 -43.72 -29.68
C GLY A 126 -49.51 -43.73 -29.84
N PRO A 127 -50.03 -43.77 -31.08
CA PRO A 127 -51.47 -43.65 -31.35
C PRO A 127 -52.35 -44.74 -30.70
N TYR A 128 -51.77 -45.72 -30.01
CA TYR A 128 -52.45 -46.85 -29.37
C TYR A 128 -52.01 -47.14 -27.92
N GLY A 129 -51.40 -46.18 -27.22
CA GLY A 129 -51.23 -46.28 -25.77
C GLY A 129 -50.23 -47.32 -25.24
N THR A 130 -49.25 -47.74 -26.04
CA THR A 130 -48.15 -48.58 -25.53
C THR A 130 -47.05 -47.75 -24.88
N GLN A 131 -46.55 -48.21 -23.74
CA GLN A 131 -45.49 -47.59 -22.94
C GLN A 131 -44.13 -47.86 -23.62
N LEU A 132 -43.36 -46.82 -23.93
CA LEU A 132 -41.98 -46.95 -24.43
C LEU A 132 -41.02 -47.26 -23.26
N ASP A 133 -39.98 -48.05 -23.54
CA ASP A 133 -39.11 -48.76 -22.58
C ASP A 133 -38.52 -47.93 -21.42
N PRO A 134 -38.16 -48.60 -20.29
CA PRO A 134 -37.68 -47.95 -19.06
C PRO A 134 -36.32 -47.25 -19.18
N GLU A 135 -35.59 -47.43 -20.29
CA GLU A 135 -34.23 -46.93 -20.49
C GLU A 135 -34.16 -45.50 -21.06
N SER A 136 -35.26 -44.75 -21.01
CA SER A 136 -35.23 -43.33 -21.37
C SER A 136 -34.43 -42.54 -20.32
N ILE A 137 -33.12 -42.40 -20.55
CA ILE A 137 -32.22 -41.59 -19.73
C ILE A 137 -32.69 -40.14 -19.81
N ILE A 138 -33.23 -39.63 -18.70
CA ILE A 138 -33.52 -38.22 -18.50
C ILE A 138 -32.17 -37.50 -18.35
N GLY A 139 -31.65 -36.97 -19.45
CA GLY A 139 -30.48 -36.10 -19.43
C GLY A 139 -30.83 -34.78 -18.72
N VAL A 140 -30.41 -34.64 -17.47
CA VAL A 140 -30.51 -33.37 -16.74
C VAL A 140 -29.28 -32.53 -17.09
N TYR A 141 -29.44 -31.61 -18.04
CA TYR A 141 -28.40 -30.63 -18.33
C TYR A 141 -28.48 -29.49 -17.31
N ILE A 142 -27.52 -29.43 -16.38
CA ILE A 142 -27.36 -28.31 -15.46
C ILE A 142 -26.38 -27.31 -16.11
N HIS A 143 -26.88 -26.19 -16.64
CA HIS A 143 -26.00 -25.06 -16.99
C HIS A 143 -25.49 -24.41 -15.69
N PRO A 144 -24.19 -24.45 -15.37
CA PRO A 144 -23.63 -23.63 -14.32
C PRO A 144 -23.57 -22.20 -14.84
N THR A 145 -24.55 -21.39 -14.47
CA THR A 145 -24.58 -19.97 -14.79
C THR A 145 -23.63 -19.25 -13.83
N LYS A 146 -22.48 -18.80 -14.33
CA LYS A 146 -21.63 -17.82 -13.63
C LYS A 146 -22.32 -16.46 -13.73
N HIS A 147 -22.79 -15.94 -12.61
CA HIS A 147 -23.33 -14.59 -12.53
C HIS A 147 -22.22 -13.63 -12.09
N THR A 148 -21.88 -12.68 -12.96
CA THR A 148 -21.15 -11.48 -12.55
C THR A 148 -22.17 -10.46 -12.06
N CYS A 149 -22.06 -10.04 -10.80
CA CYS A 149 -22.91 -8.99 -10.24
C CYS A 149 -22.06 -7.78 -9.83
N LYS A 150 -22.65 -6.58 -9.91
CA LYS A 150 -22.05 -5.40 -9.29
C LYS A 150 -22.23 -5.52 -7.78
N VAL A 151 -21.12 -5.62 -7.06
CA VAL A 151 -21.11 -5.57 -5.60
C VAL A 151 -21.50 -4.16 -5.17
N LYS A 152 -22.65 -4.01 -4.51
CA LYS A 152 -23.18 -2.71 -4.06
C LYS A 152 -22.42 -2.16 -2.85
N ASP A 153 -21.98 -3.04 -1.96
CA ASP A 153 -21.03 -2.72 -0.92
C ASP A 153 -20.29 -3.99 -0.49
N MET A 154 -19.09 -3.81 0.04
CA MET A 154 -18.28 -4.89 0.58
C MET A 154 -17.76 -4.48 1.94
N ASN A 155 -18.00 -5.32 2.95
CA ASN A 155 -17.35 -5.17 4.24
C ASN A 155 -16.14 -6.09 4.28
N PHE A 156 -14.98 -5.56 4.69
CA PHE A 156 -13.78 -6.35 4.92
C PHE A 156 -13.15 -5.93 6.25
N TYR A 157 -12.35 -6.83 6.82
CA TYR A 157 -11.65 -6.58 8.07
C TYR A 157 -10.15 -6.62 7.81
N ILE A 158 -9.43 -5.63 8.33
CA ILE A 158 -7.97 -5.69 8.41
C ILE A 158 -7.63 -6.06 9.84
N GLU A 159 -6.85 -7.13 9.99
CA GLU A 159 -6.30 -7.58 11.26
C GLU A 159 -4.81 -7.24 11.29
N ASN A 160 -4.34 -6.64 12.39
CA ASN A 160 -2.90 -6.44 12.59
C ASN A 160 -2.26 -7.71 13.18
N SER A 161 -0.93 -7.73 13.27
CA SER A 161 -0.16 -8.85 13.85
C SER A 161 -0.45 -9.12 15.33
N TYR A 162 -1.18 -8.22 16.01
CA TYR A 162 -1.59 -8.33 17.41
C TYR A 162 -3.05 -8.79 17.58
N GLY A 163 -3.74 -9.13 16.48
CA GLY A 163 -5.12 -9.63 16.50
C GLY A 163 -6.20 -8.54 16.59
N PHE A 164 -5.83 -7.27 16.47
CA PHE A 164 -6.81 -6.17 16.44
C PHE A 164 -7.48 -6.10 15.07
N LYS A 165 -8.81 -6.20 15.04
CA LYS A 165 -9.62 -6.20 13.81
C LYS A 165 -10.35 -4.88 13.62
N GLN A 166 -10.07 -4.20 12.52
CA GLN A 166 -10.81 -3.00 12.11
C GLN A 166 -11.70 -3.31 10.91
N LYS A 167 -12.98 -2.92 11.01
CA LYS A 167 -13.97 -3.08 9.93
C LYS A 167 -13.90 -1.91 8.96
N PHE A 168 -13.88 -2.23 7.67
CA PHE A 168 -13.96 -1.29 6.56
C PHE A 168 -15.13 -1.63 5.66
N ARG A 169 -15.72 -0.61 5.04
CA ARG A 169 -16.82 -0.77 4.07
C ARG A 169 -16.50 0.02 2.81
N ILE A 170 -16.45 -0.69 1.68
CA ILE A 170 -16.43 -0.08 0.34
C ILE A 170 -17.90 0.06 -0.06
N ARG A 171 -18.31 1.28 -0.44
CA ARG A 171 -19.63 1.59 -1.00
C ARG A 171 -19.49 1.85 -2.49
#